data_AF-A0A7S0W0B0-F1
#
_entry.id   AF-A0A7S0W0B0-F1
#
_cell.length_a   1.000
_cell.length_b   1.000
_cell.length_c   1.000
_cell.angle_alpha   90.00
_cell.angle_beta   90.00
_cell.angle_gamma   90.00
#
_symmetry.space_group_name_H-M   'P 1'
#
loop_
_entity.id
_entity.type
_entity.pdbx_description
1 polymer ?
#
loop_
_entity_poly.entity_id
_entity_poly.type
_entity_poly.pdbx_seq_one_letter_code
_entity_poly.pdbx_strand_id
1 'polypeptide(L)'
;VGVIAPFLEEAGAQQRLIAFAGDHVGGEFASQSPILRCRACWFAGRVSRTLGEAPQTGLLAHYLRAVVALHKDPCLPVSFRACLALRSLCADGGHSALRPDVSDVVVPVLQEVLDDHFRLMDVVEADDLVGCLDSMIHIFSSRLAPYADAMARRLASHLLRLVQAPAHKGGE
;
A
#
# COMPACT_ATOMS: atom_id res chain seq x y z
N VAL A 1 16.38 -5.59 -14.22
CA VAL A 1 14.98 -5.46 -13.74
C VAL A 1 14.14 -4.45 -14.55
N GLY A 2 14.68 -3.77 -15.57
CA GLY A 2 13.94 -2.84 -16.45
C GLY A 2 13.28 -3.44 -17.71
N VAL A 3 13.21 -4.76 -17.85
CA VAL A 3 12.88 -5.41 -19.15
C VAL A 3 11.37 -5.46 -19.45
N ILE A 4 10.52 -5.37 -18.42
CA ILE A 4 9.05 -5.52 -18.60
C ILE A 4 8.36 -4.18 -18.88
N ALA A 5 8.97 -3.05 -18.48
CA ALA A 5 8.42 -1.73 -18.72
C ALA A 5 8.14 -1.44 -20.21
N PRO A 6 9.06 -1.70 -21.16
CA PRO A 6 8.77 -1.49 -22.58
C PRO A 6 7.73 -2.48 -23.15
N PHE A 7 7.58 -3.67 -22.55
CA PHE A 7 6.58 -4.66 -22.97
C PHE A 7 5.14 -4.26 -22.60
N LEU A 8 4.98 -3.34 -21.65
CA LEU A 8 3.67 -2.81 -21.25
C LEU A 8 3.16 -1.72 -22.21
N GLU A 9 4.03 -1.15 -23.05
CA GLU A 9 3.68 -0.15 -24.08
C GLU A 9 3.23 -0.81 -25.40
N GLU A 10 3.34 -2.14 -25.53
CA GLU A 10 2.79 -2.86 -26.68
C GLU A 10 1.26 -2.78 -26.72
N ALA A 11 0.71 -2.56 -27.92
CA ALA A 11 -0.72 -2.48 -28.15
C ALA A 11 -1.46 -3.72 -27.60
N GLY A 12 -2.39 -3.51 -26.65
CA GLY A 12 -3.17 -4.56 -26.03
C GLY A 12 -2.49 -5.31 -24.87
N ALA A 13 -1.25 -4.97 -24.50
CA ALA A 13 -0.60 -5.55 -23.31
C ALA A 13 -1.35 -5.20 -22.02
N GLN A 14 -1.83 -3.95 -21.90
CA GLN A 14 -2.62 -3.51 -20.76
C GLN A 14 -3.91 -4.32 -20.58
N GLN A 15 -4.65 -4.58 -21.67
CA GLN A 15 -5.89 -5.35 -21.63
C GLN A 15 -5.64 -6.79 -21.15
N ARG A 16 -4.58 -7.43 -21.66
CA ARG A 16 -4.17 -8.79 -21.24
C ARG A 16 -3.75 -8.82 -19.77
N LEU A 17 -3.07 -7.77 -19.30
CA LEU A 17 -2.66 -7.65 -17.91
C LEU A 17 -3.85 -7.49 -16.98
N ILE A 18 -4.86 -6.70 -17.38
CA ILE A 18 -6.10 -6.51 -16.64
C ILE A 18 -6.87 -7.83 -16.53
N ALA A 19 -6.99 -8.58 -17.64
CA ALA A 19 -7.61 -9.90 -17.62
C ALA A 19 -6.87 -10.85 -16.68
N PHE A 20 -5.55 -10.95 -16.79
CA PHE A 20 -4.73 -11.76 -15.90
C PHE A 20 -4.87 -11.36 -14.42
N ALA A 21 -4.92 -10.05 -14.14
CA ALA A 21 -5.11 -9.53 -12.79
C ALA A 21 -6.45 -9.96 -12.19
N GLY A 22 -7.53 -9.92 -12.99
CA GLY A 22 -8.85 -10.39 -12.56
C GLY A 22 -8.90 -11.90 -12.36
N ASP A 23 -8.46 -12.65 -13.38
CA ASP A 23 -8.70 -14.10 -13.47
C ASP A 23 -7.77 -14.93 -12.58
N HIS A 24 -6.54 -14.47 -12.36
CA HIS A 24 -5.51 -15.27 -11.71
C HIS A 24 -4.96 -14.70 -10.40
N VAL A 25 -5.03 -13.38 -10.19
CA VAL A 25 -4.41 -12.75 -9.01
C VAL A 25 -5.43 -12.37 -7.93
N GLY A 26 -6.67 -12.04 -8.32
CA GLY A 26 -7.72 -11.66 -7.36
C GLY A 26 -7.98 -12.70 -6.26
N GLY A 27 -7.92 -13.99 -6.59
CA GLY A 27 -8.07 -15.07 -5.60
C GLY A 27 -6.86 -15.26 -4.66
N GLU A 28 -5.67 -14.84 -5.09
CA GLU A 28 -4.42 -15.14 -4.38
C GLU A 28 -4.23 -14.30 -3.12
N PHE A 29 -4.96 -13.18 -2.98
CA PHE A 29 -4.98 -12.39 -1.75
C PHE A 29 -5.54 -13.18 -0.54
N ALA A 30 -6.38 -14.19 -0.78
CA ALA A 30 -6.95 -15.04 0.27
C ALA A 30 -6.29 -16.44 0.31
N SER A 31 -5.19 -16.64 -0.42
CA SER A 31 -4.49 -17.93 -0.46
C SER A 31 -3.97 -18.34 0.91
N GLN A 32 -4.00 -19.63 1.22
CA GLN A 32 -3.43 -20.16 2.47
C GLN A 32 -1.92 -19.93 2.55
N SER A 33 -1.25 -19.86 1.40
CA SER A 33 0.19 -19.61 1.31
C SER A 33 0.50 -18.12 1.53
N PRO A 34 1.28 -17.75 2.57
CA PRO A 34 1.69 -16.36 2.79
C PRO A 34 2.56 -15.83 1.64
N ILE A 35 3.30 -16.70 0.96
CA ILE A 35 4.12 -16.32 -0.20
C ILE A 35 3.23 -15.85 -1.35
N LEU A 36 2.11 -16.54 -1.60
CA LEU A 36 1.17 -16.17 -2.66
C LEU A 36 0.48 -14.84 -2.34
N ARG A 37 0.02 -14.63 -1.10
CA ARG A 37 -0.52 -13.33 -0.67
C ARG A 37 0.49 -12.20 -0.81
N CYS A 38 1.75 -12.42 -0.39
CA CYS A 38 2.83 -11.45 -0.56
C CYS A 38 3.08 -11.15 -2.06
N ARG A 39 3.09 -12.17 -2.93
CA ARG A 39 3.25 -11.99 -4.39
C ARG A 39 2.07 -11.26 -5.02
N ALA A 40 0.84 -11.51 -4.58
CA ALA A 40 -0.34 -10.80 -5.02
C ALA A 40 -0.25 -9.31 -4.65
N CYS A 41 0.14 -8.97 -3.41
CA CYS A 41 0.39 -7.58 -3.01
C CYS A 41 1.50 -6.94 -3.85
N TRP A 42 2.61 -7.64 -4.08
CA TRP A 42 3.68 -7.13 -4.94
C TRP A 42 3.17 -6.83 -6.35
N PHE A 43 2.42 -7.75 -6.95
CA PHE A 43 1.83 -7.58 -8.27
C PHE A 43 0.88 -6.39 -8.32
N ALA A 44 -0.01 -6.26 -7.33
CA ALA A 44 -0.94 -5.13 -7.18
C ALA A 44 -0.23 -3.78 -7.27
N GLY A 45 0.90 -3.63 -6.57
CA GLY A 45 1.69 -2.41 -6.66
C GLY A 45 2.27 -2.14 -8.06
N ARG A 46 2.69 -3.19 -8.77
CA ARG A 46 3.27 -3.10 -10.13
C ARG A 46 2.25 -2.72 -11.20
N VAL A 47 1.01 -3.16 -11.05
CA VAL A 47 -0.06 -2.92 -12.04
C VAL A 47 -1.00 -1.78 -11.63
N SER A 48 -0.70 -1.08 -10.54
CA SER A 48 -1.51 0.00 -9.98
C SER A 48 -1.94 1.06 -11.00
N ARG A 49 -1.01 1.51 -11.85
CA ARG A 49 -1.31 2.46 -12.94
C ARG A 49 -2.34 1.88 -13.92
N THR A 50 -2.10 0.67 -14.41
CA THR A 50 -2.99 0.00 -15.37
C THR A 50 -4.38 -0.26 -14.79
N LEU A 51 -4.47 -0.59 -13.49
CA LEU A 51 -5.76 -0.74 -12.81
C LEU A 51 -6.50 0.61 -12.70
N GLY A 52 -5.78 1.70 -12.45
CA GLY A 52 -6.35 3.06 -12.40
C GLY A 52 -6.83 3.57 -13.75
N GLU A 53 -6.23 3.11 -14.86
CA GLU A 53 -6.64 3.44 -16.23
C GLU A 53 -7.86 2.64 -16.72
N ALA A 54 -8.32 1.65 -15.94
CA ALA A 54 -9.46 0.80 -16.27
C ALA A 54 -10.59 0.82 -15.22
N PRO A 55 -11.12 2.01 -14.84
CA PRO A 55 -12.10 2.16 -13.76
C PRO A 55 -13.40 1.36 -13.98
N GLN A 56 -13.81 1.17 -15.23
CA GLN A 56 -15.02 0.41 -15.61
C GLN A 56 -15.01 -1.06 -15.16
N THR A 57 -13.85 -1.61 -14.81
CA THR A 57 -13.70 -3.01 -14.39
C THR A 57 -13.99 -3.23 -12.90
N GLY A 58 -13.94 -2.18 -12.08
CA GLY A 58 -14.02 -2.30 -10.61
C GLY A 58 -12.85 -3.05 -9.96
N LEU A 59 -11.83 -3.47 -10.74
CA LEU A 59 -10.71 -4.25 -10.25
C LEU A 59 -9.84 -3.46 -9.27
N LEU A 60 -9.67 -2.15 -9.49
CA LEU A 60 -8.93 -1.30 -8.55
C LEU A 60 -9.57 -1.34 -7.15
N ALA A 61 -10.88 -1.15 -7.05
CA ALA A 61 -11.59 -1.21 -5.77
C ALA A 61 -11.50 -2.59 -5.12
N HIS A 62 -11.54 -3.68 -5.91
CA HIS A 62 -11.33 -5.03 -5.39
C HIS A 62 -9.93 -5.19 -4.79
N TYR A 63 -8.89 -4.77 -5.52
CA TYR A 63 -7.49 -4.84 -5.08
C TYR A 63 -7.22 -3.98 -3.84
N LEU A 64 -7.78 -2.77 -3.79
CA LEU A 64 -7.67 -1.90 -2.61
C LEU A 64 -8.23 -2.58 -1.36
N ARG A 65 -9.43 -3.16 -1.44
CA ARG A 65 -10.04 -3.88 -0.31
C ARG A 65 -9.20 -5.08 0.12
N ALA A 66 -8.73 -5.86 -0.85
CA ALA A 66 -7.90 -7.03 -0.59
C ALA A 66 -6.56 -6.67 0.08
N VAL A 67 -5.88 -5.63 -0.41
CA VAL A 67 -4.61 -5.15 0.15
C VAL A 67 -4.79 -4.57 1.54
N VAL A 68 -5.84 -3.75 1.76
CA VAL A 68 -6.14 -3.20 3.10
C VAL A 68 -6.37 -4.32 4.12
N ALA A 69 -7.11 -5.36 3.75
CA ALA A 69 -7.34 -6.51 4.64
C ALA A 69 -6.02 -7.21 5.06
N LEU A 70 -5.01 -7.21 4.18
CA LEU A 70 -3.71 -7.84 4.43
C LEU A 70 -2.75 -7.01 5.29
N HIS A 71 -3.08 -5.77 5.64
CA HIS A 71 -2.28 -5.01 6.62
C HIS A 71 -2.22 -5.68 8.00
N LYS A 72 -3.27 -6.42 8.35
CA LYS A 72 -3.40 -7.18 9.59
C LYS A 72 -3.00 -8.65 9.41
N ASP A 73 -2.36 -9.01 8.31
CA ASP A 73 -1.90 -10.38 8.08
C ASP A 73 -0.91 -10.81 9.17
N PRO A 74 -1.06 -12.03 9.73
CA PRO A 74 -0.15 -12.53 10.77
C PRO A 74 1.30 -12.70 10.27
N CYS A 75 1.50 -12.83 8.96
CA CYS A 75 2.82 -12.92 8.35
C CYS A 75 3.36 -11.51 8.07
N LEU A 76 4.39 -11.10 8.82
CA LEU A 76 5.02 -9.77 8.71
C LEU A 76 5.43 -9.39 7.26
N PRO A 77 6.05 -10.28 6.45
CA PRO A 77 6.32 -9.98 5.05
C PRO A 77 5.09 -9.64 4.19
N VAL A 78 3.91 -10.17 4.53
CA VAL A 78 2.67 -9.92 3.79
C VAL A 78 2.13 -8.54 4.16
N SER A 79 2.03 -8.21 5.44
CA SER A 79 1.56 -6.90 5.90
C SER A 79 2.51 -5.77 5.46
N PHE A 80 3.82 -5.98 5.57
CA PHE A 80 4.83 -5.06 5.00
C PHE A 80 4.59 -4.82 3.50
N ARG A 81 4.43 -5.89 2.72
CA ARG A 81 4.22 -5.77 1.28
C ARG A 81 2.88 -5.12 0.94
N ALA A 82 1.85 -5.39 1.72
CA ALA A 82 0.53 -4.79 1.55
C ALA A 82 0.58 -3.27 1.74
N CYS A 83 1.29 -2.75 2.74
CA CYS A 83 1.45 -1.30 2.91
C CYS A 83 2.13 -0.63 1.71
N LEU A 84 3.23 -1.22 1.21
CA LEU A 84 3.91 -0.71 0.01
C LEU A 84 3.03 -0.76 -1.25
N ALA A 85 2.23 -1.82 -1.38
CA ALA A 85 1.28 -1.97 -2.48
C ALA A 85 0.16 -0.93 -2.40
N LEU A 86 -0.37 -0.67 -1.20
CA LEU A 86 -1.43 0.31 -1.00
C LEU A 86 -1.00 1.71 -1.43
N ARG A 87 0.20 2.16 -1.06
CA ARG A 87 0.77 3.42 -1.55
C ARG A 87 0.73 3.51 -3.07
N SER A 88 1.15 2.45 -3.75
CA SER A 88 1.18 2.41 -5.20
C SER A 88 -0.24 2.45 -5.80
N LEU A 89 -1.20 1.73 -5.19
CA LEU A 89 -2.61 1.72 -5.62
C LEU A 89 -3.34 3.03 -5.34
N CYS A 90 -2.95 3.78 -4.32
CA CYS A 90 -3.50 5.09 -3.98
C CYS A 90 -2.87 6.23 -4.78
N ALA A 91 -1.63 6.06 -5.25
CA ALA A 91 -0.92 7.10 -5.98
C ALA A 91 -1.74 7.58 -7.18
N ASP A 92 -1.90 8.89 -7.30
CA ASP A 92 -2.55 9.52 -8.44
C ASP A 92 -1.57 9.55 -9.61
N GLY A 93 -1.87 8.77 -10.66
CA GLY A 93 -1.07 8.68 -11.87
C GLY A 93 -1.10 9.96 -12.73
N GLY A 94 -0.90 11.12 -12.11
CA GLY A 94 -0.98 12.44 -12.76
C GLY A 94 -2.35 13.14 -12.66
N HIS A 95 -3.29 12.60 -11.89
CA HIS A 95 -4.61 13.21 -11.72
C HIS A 95 -4.60 14.26 -10.61
N SER A 96 -5.28 15.38 -10.81
CA SER A 96 -5.36 16.49 -9.84
C SER A 96 -6.25 16.16 -8.62
N ALA A 97 -7.04 15.08 -8.68
CA ALA A 97 -7.96 14.68 -7.64
C ALA A 97 -7.90 13.17 -7.40
N LEU A 98 -8.16 12.78 -6.15
CA LEU A 98 -8.18 11.39 -5.70
C LEU A 98 -9.24 10.59 -6.47
N ARG A 99 -8.86 9.42 -6.98
CA ARG A 99 -9.81 8.52 -7.68
C ARG A 99 -10.99 8.12 -6.79
N PRO A 100 -12.22 8.03 -7.33
CA PRO A 100 -13.40 7.59 -6.58
C PRO A 100 -13.20 6.25 -5.88
N ASP A 101 -12.63 5.24 -6.55
CA ASP A 101 -12.36 3.92 -5.96
C ASP A 101 -11.47 4.00 -4.72
N VAL A 102 -10.45 4.88 -4.76
CA VAL A 102 -9.53 5.10 -3.64
C VAL A 102 -10.25 5.84 -2.52
N SER A 103 -11.03 6.87 -2.86
CA SER A 103 -11.83 7.62 -1.90
C SER A 103 -12.81 6.71 -1.16
N ASP A 104 -13.56 5.89 -1.87
CA ASP A 104 -14.64 5.06 -1.31
C ASP A 104 -14.11 3.90 -0.47
N VAL A 105 -12.94 3.37 -0.81
CA VAL A 105 -12.36 2.22 -0.10
C VAL A 105 -11.44 2.65 1.05
N VAL A 106 -10.57 3.63 0.82
CA VAL A 106 -9.46 3.92 1.76
C VAL A 106 -9.82 5.02 2.75
N VAL A 107 -10.55 6.06 2.35
CA VAL A 107 -10.88 7.18 3.26
C VAL A 107 -11.62 6.73 4.52
N PRO A 108 -12.62 5.82 4.46
CA PRO A 108 -13.33 5.35 5.66
C PRO A 108 -12.43 4.64 6.68
N VAL A 109 -11.34 4.03 6.21
CA VAL A 109 -10.39 3.25 7.01
C VAL A 109 -9.01 3.91 7.08
N LEU A 110 -8.91 5.20 6.70
CA LEU A 110 -7.63 5.89 6.53
C LEU A 110 -6.84 5.94 7.84
N GLN A 111 -7.52 6.23 8.95
CA GLN A 111 -6.87 6.24 10.26
C GLN A 111 -6.30 4.86 10.61
N GLU A 112 -7.07 3.78 10.40
CA GLU A 112 -6.61 2.41 10.65
C GLU A 112 -5.41 2.04 9.76
N VAL A 113 -5.47 2.41 8.48
CA VAL A 113 -4.37 2.20 7.53
C VAL A 113 -3.09 2.91 7.97
N LEU A 114 -3.19 4.16 8.40
CA LEU A 114 -2.04 4.90 8.94
C LEU A 114 -1.58 4.28 10.24
N ASP A 115 -2.51 3.78 11.05
CA ASP A 115 -2.19 3.08 12.29
C ASP A 115 -1.32 1.84 12.06
N ASP A 116 -1.67 1.05 11.06
CA ASP A 116 -0.90 -0.12 10.61
C ASP A 116 0.50 0.25 10.12
N HIS A 117 0.67 1.38 9.44
CA HIS A 117 1.99 1.85 8.98
C HIS A 117 2.93 2.13 10.15
N PHE A 118 2.49 2.90 11.15
CA PHE A 118 3.31 3.16 12.34
C PHE A 118 3.61 1.88 13.13
N ARG A 119 2.64 0.95 13.23
CA ARG A 119 2.88 -0.36 13.87
C ARG A 119 4.00 -1.11 13.15
N LEU A 120 4.00 -1.11 11.82
CA LEU A 120 5.04 -1.78 11.06
C LEU A 120 6.39 -1.07 11.19
N MET A 121 6.43 0.26 11.27
CA MET A 121 7.66 1.01 11.53
C MET A 121 8.29 0.68 12.89
N ASP A 122 7.46 0.43 13.92
CA ASP A 122 7.94 -0.02 15.24
C ASP A 122 8.61 -1.40 15.20
N VAL A 123 8.24 -2.26 14.24
CA VAL A 123 8.70 -3.66 14.14
C VAL A 123 9.78 -3.83 13.07
N VAL A 124 9.76 -2.98 12.05
CA VAL A 124 10.60 -3.06 10.86
C VAL A 124 11.24 -1.69 10.62
N GLU A 125 12.54 -1.61 10.87
CA GLU A 125 13.37 -0.45 10.54
C GLU A 125 13.67 -0.43 9.03
N ALA A 126 12.67 -0.06 8.23
CA ALA A 126 12.81 0.05 6.77
C ALA A 126 12.46 1.46 6.29
N ASP A 127 13.42 2.12 5.65
CA ASP A 127 13.24 3.44 5.02
C ASP A 127 12.08 3.47 4.02
N ASP A 128 11.85 2.33 3.35
CA ASP A 128 10.72 2.15 2.43
C ASP A 128 9.36 2.39 3.12
N LEU A 129 9.20 2.00 4.39
CA LEU A 129 7.96 2.25 5.16
C LEU A 129 7.80 3.72 5.52
N VAL A 130 8.89 4.40 5.87
CA VAL A 130 8.88 5.84 6.16
C VAL A 130 8.46 6.62 4.91
N GLY A 131 9.08 6.30 3.76
CA GLY A 131 8.71 6.92 2.48
C GLY A 131 7.30 6.53 2.03
N CYS A 132 6.81 5.36 2.41
CA CYS A 132 5.44 4.93 2.18
C CYS A 132 4.43 5.77 2.98
N LEU A 133 4.68 5.94 4.28
CA LEU A 133 3.84 6.75 5.16
C LEU A 133 3.80 8.22 4.69
N ASP A 134 4.95 8.79 4.34
CA ASP A 134 5.05 10.17 3.83
C ASP A 134 4.20 10.36 2.56
N SER A 135 4.31 9.42 1.61
CA SER A 135 3.49 9.46 0.40
C SER A 135 2.00 9.30 0.69
N MET A 136 1.62 8.44 1.62
CA MET A 136 0.22 8.28 2.02
C MET A 136 -0.32 9.57 2.65
N ILE A 137 0.45 10.22 3.51
CA ILE A 137 0.09 11.51 4.10
C ILE A 137 -0.10 12.57 3.02
N HIS A 138 0.80 12.61 2.03
CA HIS A 138 0.71 13.54 0.92
C HIS A 138 -0.55 13.31 0.07
N ILE A 139 -0.82 12.06 -0.33
CA ILE A 139 -2.00 11.68 -1.14
C ILE A 139 -3.30 12.08 -0.45
N PHE A 140 -3.39 11.87 0.87
CA PHE A 140 -4.62 12.12 1.62
C PHE A 140 -4.64 13.46 2.36
N SER A 141 -3.69 14.37 2.10
CA SER A 141 -3.50 15.63 2.85
C SER A 141 -4.79 16.45 3.06
N SER A 142 -5.64 16.57 2.03
CA SER A 142 -6.94 17.27 2.11
C SER A 142 -7.98 16.58 3.01
N ARG A 143 -7.83 15.29 3.28
CA ARG A 143 -8.71 14.45 4.09
C ARG A 143 -8.17 14.19 5.50
N LEU A 144 -6.94 14.62 5.81
CA LEU A 144 -6.29 14.38 7.09
C LEU A 144 -6.69 15.34 8.21
N ALA A 145 -7.30 16.49 7.88
CA ALA A 145 -7.72 17.49 8.86
C ALA A 145 -8.45 16.89 10.10
N PRO A 146 -9.45 16.00 9.97
CA PRO A 146 -10.13 15.41 11.14
C PRO A 146 -9.24 14.49 11.99
N TYR A 147 -8.12 13.99 11.46
CA TYR A 147 -7.24 13.02 12.12
C TYR A 147 -5.91 13.63 12.59
N ALA A 148 -5.65 14.91 12.27
CA ALA A 148 -4.34 15.54 12.44
C ALA A 148 -3.82 15.50 13.89
N ASP A 149 -4.68 15.76 14.89
CA ASP A 149 -4.27 15.71 16.31
C ASP A 149 -3.86 14.30 16.75
N ALA A 150 -4.66 13.29 16.41
CA ALA A 150 -4.37 11.89 16.74
C ALA A 150 -3.06 11.43 16.08
N MET A 151 -2.85 11.80 14.81
CA MET A 151 -1.62 11.50 14.09
C MET A 151 -0.40 12.18 14.69
N ALA A 152 -0.50 13.47 15.03
CA ALA A 152 0.60 14.21 15.64
C ALA A 152 1.02 13.58 16.97
N ARG A 153 0.05 13.16 17.80
CA ARG A 153 0.33 12.46 19.07
C ARG A 153 1.01 11.11 18.85
N ARG A 154 0.57 10.33 17.86
CA ARG A 154 1.19 9.03 17.54
C ARG A 154 2.61 9.20 17.03
N LEU A 155 2.85 10.16 16.13
CA LEU A 155 4.19 10.48 15.64
C LEU A 155 5.11 10.93 16.79
N ALA A 156 4.64 11.84 17.65
CA ALA A 156 5.40 12.28 18.81
C ALA A 156 5.75 11.12 19.75
N SER A 157 4.80 10.21 19.98
CA SER A 157 5.01 9.02 20.83
C SER A 157 6.05 8.07 20.23
N HIS A 158 6.00 7.85 18.91
CA HIS A 158 6.99 7.04 18.20
C HIS A 158 8.39 7.67 18.27
N LEU A 159 8.50 8.98 18.04
CA LEU A 159 9.79 9.70 18.14
C LEU A 159 10.38 9.65 19.56
N LEU A 160 9.54 9.84 20.60
CA LEU A 160 10.00 9.72 21.98
C LEU A 160 10.52 8.32 22.31
N ARG A 161 9.87 7.27 21.80
CA ARG A 161 10.35 5.89 21.95
C ARG A 161 11.71 5.68 21.28
N LEU A 162 11.92 6.23 20.09
CA LEU A 162 13.22 6.15 19.40
C LEU A 162 14.33 6.86 20.20
N VAL A 163 14.05 8.03 20.78
CA VAL A 163 15.02 8.77 21.61
C VAL A 163 15.34 8.03 22.92
N GLN A 164 14.35 7.35 23.51
CA GLN A 164 14.50 6.60 24.76
C GLN A 164 15.07 5.19 24.55
N ALA A 165 15.10 4.69 23.31
CA ALA A 165 15.68 3.40 23.01
C ALA A 165 17.17 3.43 23.37
N PRO A 166 17.67 2.49 24.20
CA PRO A 166 19.08 2.45 24.54
C PRO A 166 19.86 2.25 23.25
N ALA A 167 20.85 3.12 22.99
CA ALA A 167 21.77 2.97 21.87
C ALA A 167 22.25 1.52 21.86
N HIS A 168 21.90 0.77 20.80
CA HIS A 168 22.30 -0.61 20.63
C HIS A 168 23.82 -0.62 20.75
N LYS A 169 24.35 -1.14 21.87
CA LYS A 169 25.77 -1.40 22.02
C LYS A 169 26.07 -2.43 20.95
N GLY A 170 26.72 -1.99 19.87
CA GLY A 170 27.23 -2.87 18.83
C GLY A 170 28.01 -3.99 19.51
N GLY A 171 27.45 -5.19 19.44
CA GLY A 171 28.12 -6.41 19.82
C GLY A 171 29.29 -6.66 18.87
N GLU A 172 30.37 -7.08 19.50
CA GLU A 172 31.72 -7.40 19.00
C GLU A 172 31.76 -8.30 17.75
#